data_AF-A0A661JIC8-F1
#
_entry.id   AF-A0A661JIC8-F1
#
_cell.length_a   1.000
_cell.length_b   1.000
_cell.length_c   1.000
_cell.angle_alpha   90.00
_cell.angle_beta   90.00
_cell.angle_gamma   90.00
#
_symmetry.space_group_name_H-M   'P 1'
#
loop_
_entity.id
_entity.type
_entity.pdbx_description
1 polymer ?
#
loop_
_entity_poly.entity_id
_entity_poly.type
_entity_poly.pdbx_seq_one_letter_code
_entity_poly.pdbx_strand_id
1 'polypeptide(L)' 'MIQWGDKIREIAKKILKDKTVDLIIGFQKGTIPLRTKPVLIKDIEKVDLLHW' A
#
# COMPACT_ATOMS: atom_id res chain seq x y z
N MET A 1 5.89 -17.12 -5.99
CA MET A 1 5.85 -16.73 -4.56
C MET A 1 5.83 -15.20 -4.47
N ILE A 2 4.64 -14.60 -4.42
CA ILE A 2 4.41 -13.16 -4.20
C ILE A 2 3.24 -13.01 -3.18
N GLN A 3 3.19 -13.87 -2.15
CA GLN A 3 1.98 -13.97 -1.31
C GLN A 3 1.87 -12.85 -0.26
N TRP A 4 2.97 -12.17 0.04
CA TRP A 4 2.99 -11.17 1.12
C TRP A 4 2.49 -9.81 0.65
N GLY A 5 2.83 -9.38 -0.57
CA GLY A 5 2.37 -8.10 -1.12
C GLY A 5 0.83 -8.03 -1.21
N ASP A 6 0.20 -9.09 -1.69
CA ASP A 6 -1.27 -9.16 -1.78
C ASP A 6 -1.92 -9.18 -0.40
N LYS A 7 -1.39 -9.96 0.54
CA LYS A 7 -1.89 -10.00 1.92
C LYS A 7 -1.75 -8.65 2.63
N ILE A 8 -0.65 -7.93 2.40
CA ILE A 8 -0.46 -6.57 2.93
C ILE A 8 -1.52 -5.63 2.37
N ARG A 9 -1.80 -5.68 1.05
CA ARG A 9 -2.85 -4.86 0.44
C ARG A 9 -4.23 -5.17 0.98
N GLU A 10 -4.56 -6.45 1.17
CA GLU A 10 -5.86 -6.86 1.74
C GLU A 10 -6.04 -6.31 3.16
N ILE A 11 -5.04 -6.46 4.03
CA ILE A 11 -5.08 -5.93 5.39
C ILE A 11 -5.17 -4.40 5.39
N ALA A 12 -4.37 -3.74 4.54
CA ALA A 12 -4.38 -2.29 4.38
C ALA A 12 -5.76 -1.77 3.94
N LYS A 13 -6.41 -2.44 2.99
CA LYS A 13 -7.80 -2.12 2.59
C LYS A 13 -8.76 -2.28 3.76
N LYS A 14 -8.63 -3.35 4.54
CA LYS A 14 -9.50 -3.61 5.70
C LYS A 14 -9.37 -2.54 6.77
N ILE A 15 -8.16 -2.22 7.23
CA ILE A 15 -7.96 -1.25 8.33
C ILE A 15 -8.31 0.19 7.94
N LEU A 16 -8.17 0.57 6.67
CA LEU A 16 -8.66 1.86 6.15
C LEU A 16 -10.19 1.88 6.04
N LYS A 17 -10.80 0.80 5.54
CA LYS A 17 -12.26 0.67 5.44
C LYS A 17 -12.92 0.71 6.81
N ASP A 18 -12.35 -0.01 7.77
CA ASP A 18 -12.82 -0.07 9.16
C ASP A 18 -12.45 1.21 9.93
N LYS A 19 -11.82 2.20 9.28
CA LYS A 19 -11.33 3.45 9.88
C LYS A 19 -10.52 3.25 11.16
N THR A 20 -9.83 2.12 11.25
CA THR A 20 -8.88 1.85 12.35
C THR A 20 -7.67 2.78 12.25
N VAL A 21 -7.37 3.25 11.04
CA VAL A 21 -6.35 4.24 10.74
C VAL A 21 -6.89 5.26 9.73
N ASP A 22 -6.43 6.50 9.82
CA ASP A 22 -6.77 7.56 8.86
C ASP A 22 -5.80 7.64 7.66
N LEU A 23 -4.62 7.02 7.79
CA LEU A 23 -3.54 7.13 6.82
C LEU A 23 -2.61 5.91 6.89
N ILE A 24 -2.21 5.42 5.72
CA ILE A 24 -1.17 4.39 5.56
C ILE A 24 0.06 5.01 4.87
N ILE A 25 1.25 4.68 5.37
CA ILE A 25 2.54 5.04 4.76
C ILE A 25 3.17 3.77 4.21
N GLY A 26 3.63 3.81 2.97
CA GLY A 26 4.37 2.69 2.38
C GLY A 26 5.19 3.12 1.18
N PHE A 27 5.52 2.15 0.33
CA PHE A 27 6.30 2.39 -0.88
C PHE A 27 5.52 1.99 -2.11
N GLN A 28 5.68 2.77 -3.18
CA GLN A 28 5.22 2.44 -4.52
C GLN A 28 6.41 2.21 -5.46
N LYS A 29 6.14 1.55 -6.58
CA LYS A 29 7.13 1.41 -7.65
C LYS A 29 7.53 2.80 -8.15
N GLY A 30 8.84 3.07 -8.14
CA GLY A 30 9.40 4.29 -8.73
C GLY A 30 9.50 4.19 -10.25
N THR A 31 9.87 5.30 -10.87
CA THR A 31 10.11 5.38 -12.32
C THR A 31 11.50 4.90 -12.73
N ILE A 32 12.43 4.82 -11.76
CA ILE A 32 13.81 4.37 -11.95
C ILE A 32 13.91 2.93 -11.41
N PRO A 33 14.58 2.01 -12.13
CA PRO A 33 14.82 0.65 -11.65
C PRO A 33 15.42 0.64 -10.25
N LEU A 34 14.96 -0.29 -9.41
CA LEU A 34 15.42 -0.48 -8.02
C LEU A 34 15.23 0.74 -7.09
N ARG A 35 14.44 1.74 -7.51
CA ARG A 35 14.05 2.87 -6.66
C ARG A 35 12.58 2.76 -6.28
N THR A 36 12.30 2.66 -5.00
CA THR A 36 10.95 2.85 -4.47
C THR A 36 10.73 4.31 -4.08
N LYS A 37 9.47 4.74 -4.13
CA LYS A 37 9.05 6.08 -3.70
C LYS A 37 8.09 5.94 -2.50
N PRO A 38 8.21 6.76 -1.45
CA PRO A 38 7.23 6.78 -0.37
C PRO A 38 5.87 7.25 -0.90
N VAL A 39 4.80 6.62 -0.42
CA VAL A 39 3.41 6.97 -0.75
C VAL A 39 2.57 7.05 0.51
N LEU A 40 1.69 8.05 0.53
CA LEU A 40 0.70 8.31 1.57
C LEU A 40 -0.67 7.93 1.03
N ILE A 41 -1.34 6.98 1.69
CA ILE A 41 -2.59 6.39 1.21
C ILE A 41 -3.68 6.66 2.25
N LYS A 42 -4.63 7.51 1.85
CA LYS A 42 -5.87 7.78 2.60
C LYS A 42 -7.09 7.11 1.97
N ASP A 43 -7.04 6.90 0.67
CA ASP A 43 -8.13 6.31 -0.11
C ASP A 43 -7.92 4.81 -0.27
N ILE A 44 -8.96 4.02 -0.01
CA ILE A 44 -8.93 2.54 -0.12
C ILE A 44 -8.54 2.09 -1.54
N GLU A 45 -8.97 2.84 -2.56
CA GLU A 45 -8.67 2.56 -3.97
C GLU A 45 -7.18 2.71 -4.30
N LYS A 46 -6.43 3.48 -3.50
CA LYS A 46 -5.00 3.72 -3.71
C LYS A 46 -4.12 2.70 -3.00
N VAL A 47 -4.69 1.74 -2.26
CA VAL A 47 -3.92 0.68 -1.58
C VAL A 47 -3.15 -0.20 -2.56
N ASP A 48 -3.63 -0.34 -3.79
CA ASP A 48 -2.94 -1.11 -4.84
C ASP A 48 -1.63 -0.47 -5.31
N LEU A 49 -1.37 0.80 -4.94
CA LEU A 49 -0.09 1.47 -5.17
C LEU A 49 1.03 0.92 -4.28
N LEU A 50 0.71 0.24 -3.17
CA LEU A 50 1.70 -0.38 -2.30
C LEU A 50 2.46 -1.48 -3.06
N HIS A 51 3.78 -1.40 -3.04
CA HIS A 51 4.67 -2.28 -3.77
C HIS A 51 5.73 -2.87 -2.83
N TRP A 52 5.63 -4.18 -2.61
CA TRP A 52 6.48 -5.04 -1.79
C TRP A 52 6.48 -6.45 -2.37
#